data_AF-A0A9D1M960-F1
#
_entry.id   AF-A0A9D1M960-F1
#
_cell.length_a   1.000
_cell.length_b   1.000
_cell.length_c   1.000
_cell.angle_alpha   90.00
_cell.angle_beta   90.00
_cell.angle_gamma   90.00
#
_symmetry.space_group_name_H-M   'P 1'
#
loop_
_entity.id
_entity.type
_entity.pdbx_description
1 polymer ?
#
loop_
_entity_poly.entity_id
_entity_poly.type
_entity_poly.pdbx_seq_one_letter_code
_entity_poly.pdbx_strand_id
1 'polypeptide(L)' 'KKRTPDCKIVRRNGRLYIINKKNPKYKQRQG' A
#
# COMPACT_ATOMS: atom_id res chain seq x y z
N LYS A 1 6.65 -1.64 -5.14
CA LYS A 1 6.12 -1.29 -6.50
C LYS A 1 4.60 -1.21 -6.44
N LYS A 2 3.97 -0.17 -7.00
CA LYS A 2 2.50 -0.10 -7.10
C LYS A 2 2.04 -1.12 -8.14
N ARG A 3 1.10 -2.01 -7.77
CA ARG A 3 0.56 -3.05 -8.68
C ARG A 3 -0.56 -2.51 -9.57
N THR A 4 -1.31 -1.54 -9.07
CA THR A 4 -2.41 -0.86 -9.77
C THR A 4 -2.39 0.64 -9.48
N PRO A 5 -3.07 1.48 -10.28
CA PRO A 5 -3.14 2.93 -10.06
C PRO A 5 -3.77 3.31 -8.71
N ASP A 6 -4.72 2.49 -8.23
CA ASP A 6 -5.40 2.69 -6.95
C ASP A 6 -4.51 2.40 -5.72
N CYS A 7 -3.34 1.78 -5.92
CA CYS A 7 -2.37 1.58 -4.85
C CYS A 7 -1.73 2.91 -4.45
N LYS A 8 -1.96 3.32 -3.20
CA LYS A 8 -1.33 4.48 -2.57
C LYS A 8 -0.24 4.03 -1.62
N ILE A 9 0.87 4.77 -1.60
CA ILE A 9 1.97 4.56 -0.66
C ILE A 9 1.73 5.49 0.52
N VAL A 10 1.75 4.96 1.74
CA VAL A 10 1.55 5.72 2.98
C VAL A 10 2.61 5.35 4.01
N ARG A 11 3.08 6.31 4.81
CA ARG A 11 3.91 6.05 5.99
C ARG A 11 3.02 6.00 7.23
N ARG A 12 3.15 4.93 8.03
CA ARG A 12 2.46 4.78 9.32
C ARG A 12 3.45 4.19 10.33
N ASN A 13 3.58 4.80 11.51
CA ASN A 13 4.47 4.35 12.58
C ASN A 13 5.90 4.05 12.09
N GLY A 14 6.47 4.96 11.29
CA GLY A 14 7.81 4.83 10.71
C GLY A 14 7.96 3.82 9.56
N ARG A 15 6.92 3.05 9.22
CA ARG A 15 6.97 2.01 8.16
C ARG A 15 6.21 2.42 6.90
N LEU A 16 6.69 1.96 5.73
CA LEU A 16 6.03 2.21 4.45
C LEU A 16 5.00 1.11 4.15
N TYR A 17 3.80 1.52 3.79
CA TYR A 17 2.71 0.63 3.40
C TYR A 17 2.21 1.01 2.02
N ILE A 18 1.84 0.00 1.25
CA ILE A 18 1.03 0.12 0.06
C ILE A 18 -0.39 -0.23 0.48
N ILE A 19 -1.29 0.74 0.38
CA ILE A 19 -2.72 0.56 0.65
C ILE A 19 -3.48 0.61 -0.66
N ASN A 20 -4.49 -0.24 -0.80
CA ASN A 20 -5.50 -0.12 -1.84
C ASN A 20 -6.87 -0.24 -1.16
N LYS A 21 -7.69 0.80 -1.31
CA LYS A 21 -9.02 0.87 -0.68
C LYS A 21 -10.11 0.19 -1.51
N LYS A 22 -9.93 0.08 -2.84
CA LYS A 22 -10.88 -0.60 -3.74
C LYS A 22 -10.69 -2.11 -3.72
N ASN A 23 -9.44 -2.57 -3.64
CA ASN A 23 -9.12 -3.99 -3.57
C ASN A 23 -8.08 -4.27 -2.48
N PRO A 24 -8.51 -4.79 -1.30
CA PRO A 24 -7.63 -4.99 -0.16
C PRO A 24 -6.56 -6.07 -0.39
N LYS A 25 -6.70 -6.94 -1.41
CA LYS A 25 -5.71 -7.97 -1.78
C LYS A 25 -4.35 -7.37 -2.16
N TYR A 26 -4.32 -6.11 -2.58
CA TYR A 26 -3.07 -5.41 -2.94
C TYR A 26 -2.47 -4.59 -1.80
N LYS A 27 -2.97 -4.74 -0.56
CA LYS A 27 -2.32 -4.15 0.62
C LYS A 27 -1.02 -4.89 0.90
N GLN A 28 0.08 -4.15 1.02
CA GLN A 28 1.41 -4.70 1.29
C GLN A 28 2.16 -3.80 2.26
N ARG A 29 2.97 -4.41 3.14
CA ARG A 29 3.95 -3.67 3.95
C ARG A 29 5.29 -3.74 3.23
N GLN A 30 6.00 -2.63 3.13
CA GLN A 30 7.41 -2.69 2.79
C GLN A 30 8.14 -3.13 4.07
N GLY A 31 8.58 -4.38 4.06
CA GLY A 31 9.75 -4.76 4.86
C GLY A 31 10.96 -4.08 4.28
#